data_AF-A0A9D6AGY0-F1
#
_entry.id   AF-A0A9D6AGY0-F1
#
_cell.length_a   1.000
_cell.length_b   1.000
_cell.length_c   1.000
_cell.angle_alpha   90.00
_cell.angle_beta   90.00
_cell.angle_gamma   90.00
#
_symmetry.space_group_name_H-M   'P 1'
#
loop_
_entity.id
_entity.type
_entity.pdbx_description
1 polymer ?
#
loop_
_entity_poly.entity_id
_entity_poly.type
_entity_poly.pdbx_seq_one_letter_code
_entity_poly.pdbx_strand_id
1 'polypeptide(L)'
;MTHSDAPTGPEPASRDVKAEARGILQSLRRLFDQLGPIRLGSTLLFLVLALLMARFSWSTPLIQDAERALYDMRASVFAPVVEKEDRIVMIVYNEDTLKLTGQRSPVDRTILAQALETIDKAEPKSSGIDILFDMPQDDDAL
;
A
#
# COMPACT_ATOMS: atom_id res chain seq x y z
N MET A 1 36.40 -57.24 -45.28
CA MET A 1 36.18 -57.66 -43.88
C MET A 1 36.37 -56.41 -43.04
N THR A 2 35.28 -55.70 -42.78
CA THR A 2 35.26 -54.37 -42.15
C THR A 2 35.12 -54.55 -40.65
N HIS A 3 36.09 -54.09 -39.85
CA HIS A 3 35.91 -53.95 -38.41
C HIS A 3 35.96 -52.46 -38.07
N SER A 4 34.84 -51.98 -37.53
CA SER A 4 34.55 -50.60 -37.21
C SER A 4 34.93 -50.35 -35.76
N ASP A 5 35.94 -49.51 -35.51
CA ASP A 5 36.24 -48.99 -34.18
C ASP A 5 35.18 -47.94 -33.82
N ALA A 6 34.39 -48.20 -32.78
CA ALA A 6 33.45 -47.25 -32.20
C ALA A 6 34.18 -46.34 -31.19
N PRO A 7 33.93 -45.02 -31.18
CA PRO A 7 34.56 -44.11 -30.23
C PRO A 7 33.91 -44.26 -28.84
N THR A 8 34.72 -44.51 -27.83
CA THR A 8 34.32 -44.50 -26.42
C THR A 8 33.97 -43.07 -26.01
N GLY A 9 32.68 -42.76 -25.94
CA GLY A 9 32.17 -41.50 -25.39
C GLY A 9 32.54 -41.34 -23.91
N PRO A 10 32.66 -40.10 -23.39
CA PRO A 10 33.02 -39.86 -22.01
C PRO A 10 31.92 -40.38 -21.08
N GLU A 11 32.29 -41.19 -20.08
CA GLU A 11 31.35 -41.63 -19.06
C GLU A 11 30.68 -40.42 -18.37
N PRO A 12 29.35 -40.43 -18.17
CA PRO A 12 28.69 -39.38 -17.42
C PRO A 12 29.16 -39.47 -15.97
N ALA A 13 29.98 -38.50 -15.55
CA ALA A 13 30.42 -38.33 -14.18
C ALA A 13 29.20 -38.43 -13.24
N SER A 14 29.07 -39.56 -12.56
CA SER A 14 28.00 -39.77 -11.59
C SER A 14 28.28 -38.80 -10.44
N ARG A 15 27.52 -37.69 -10.43
CA ARG A 15 27.53 -36.74 -9.33
C ARG A 15 27.15 -37.53 -8.08
N ASP A 16 28.13 -37.79 -7.23
CA ASP A 16 27.91 -38.46 -5.97
C ASP A 16 27.17 -37.50 -5.04
N VAL A 17 25.84 -37.52 -5.13
CA VAL A 17 24.90 -36.74 -4.31
C VAL A 17 25.19 -36.94 -2.83
N LYS A 18 25.72 -38.11 -2.43
CA LYS A 18 26.06 -38.38 -1.03
C LYS A 18 27.33 -37.66 -0.61
N ALA A 19 28.33 -37.54 -1.49
CA ALA A 19 29.54 -36.75 -1.22
C ALA A 19 29.22 -35.25 -1.14
N GLU A 20 28.35 -34.76 -2.02
CA GLU A 20 27.91 -33.36 -2.02
C GLU A 20 27.09 -33.02 -0.76
N ALA A 21 26.15 -33.89 -0.38
CA ALA A 21 25.36 -33.74 0.85
C ALA A 21 26.26 -33.70 2.11
N ARG A 22 27.28 -34.56 2.18
CA ARG A 22 28.27 -34.53 3.28
C ARG A 22 29.08 -33.24 3.29
N GLY A 23 29.47 -32.71 2.13
CA GLY A 23 30.16 -31.43 2.00
C GLY A 23 29.32 -30.24 2.49
N ILE A 24 28.02 -30.24 2.18
CA ILE A 24 27.07 -29.23 2.66
C ILE A 24 26.92 -29.34 4.18
N LEU A 25 26.72 -30.54 4.72
CA LEU A 25 26.64 -30.79 6.16
C LEU A 25 27.90 -30.34 6.91
N GLN A 26 29.08 -30.61 6.35
CA GLN A 26 30.35 -30.21 6.95
C GLN A 26 30.57 -28.69 6.87
N SER A 27 30.10 -28.05 5.81
CA SER A 27 30.12 -26.59 5.65
C SER A 27 29.17 -25.91 6.63
N LEU A 28 27.95 -26.44 6.81
CA LEU A 28 27.01 -25.98 7.83
C LEU A 28 27.63 -26.09 9.22
N ARG A 29 28.23 -27.22 9.58
CA ARG A 29 28.89 -27.39 10.88
C ARG A 29 30.01 -26.36 11.11
N ARG A 30 30.82 -26.07 10.10
CA ARG A 30 31.86 -25.02 10.18
C ARG A 30 31.29 -23.62 10.38
N LEU A 31 30.15 -23.30 9.76
CA LEU A 31 29.45 -22.02 9.99
C LEU A 31 28.94 -21.90 11.43
N PHE A 32 28.40 -22.99 11.99
CA PHE A 32 28.01 -23.04 13.41
C PHE A 32 29.20 -22.85 14.35
N ASP A 33 30.34 -23.48 14.06
CA ASP A 33 31.55 -23.39 14.88
C ASP A 33 32.24 -22.00 14.78
N GLN A 34 32.13 -21.30 13.64
CA GLN A 34 32.80 -20.01 13.41
C GLN A 34 32.01 -18.79 13.91
N LEU A 35 30.68 -18.82 13.86
CA LEU A 35 29.86 -17.65 14.20
C LEU A 35 29.50 -17.55 15.68
N GLY A 36 29.75 -18.60 16.46
CA GLY A 36 29.32 -18.70 17.85
C GLY A 36 27.79 -18.92 17.94
N PRO A 37 27.33 -19.88 18.76
CA PRO A 37 25.93 -20.30 18.78
C PRO A 37 24.95 -19.15 19.11
N ILE A 38 25.42 -18.17 19.89
CA ILE A 38 24.63 -16.99 20.28
C ILE A 38 24.34 -16.08 19.07
N ARG A 39 25.32 -15.81 18.21
CA ARG A 39 25.14 -14.91 17.05
C ARG A 39 24.23 -15.54 16.02
N LEU A 40 24.41 -16.82 15.74
CA LEU A 40 23.56 -17.56 14.81
C LEU A 40 22.12 -17.65 15.33
N GLY A 41 21.95 -17.98 16.62
CA GLY A 41 20.64 -18.00 17.28
C GLY A 41 19.95 -16.63 17.23
N SER A 42 20.67 -15.54 17.50
CA SER A 42 20.12 -14.19 17.42
C SER A 42 19.68 -13.81 16.00
N THR A 43 20.48 -14.16 14.98
CA THR A 43 20.17 -13.84 13.59
C THR A 43 18.95 -14.62 13.12
N LEU A 44 18.87 -15.92 13.48
CA LEU A 44 17.71 -16.76 13.19
C LEU A 44 16.45 -16.23 13.88
N LEU A 45 16.57 -15.82 15.15
CA LEU A 45 15.47 -15.21 15.91
C LEU A 45 14.97 -13.93 15.23
N PHE A 46 15.87 -13.03 14.83
CA PHE A 46 15.50 -11.79 14.13
C PHE A 46 14.84 -12.07 12.78
N LEU A 47 15.31 -13.06 12.02
CA LEU A 47 14.69 -13.45 10.76
C LEU A 47 13.28 -14.00 10.96
N VAL A 48 13.09 -14.87 11.96
CA VAL A 48 11.77 -15.41 12.30
C VAL A 48 10.84 -14.28 12.76
N LEU A 49 11.31 -13.37 13.61
CA LEU A 49 10.52 -12.24 14.07
C LEU A 49 10.11 -11.31 12.91
N ALA A 50 11.03 -11.03 11.99
CA ALA A 50 10.76 -10.24 10.79
C ALA A 50 9.71 -10.91 9.88
N LEU A 51 9.79 -12.22 9.68
CA LEU A 51 8.80 -13.01 8.93
C LEU A 51 7.42 -13.00 9.60
N LEU A 52 7.38 -13.14 10.93
CA LEU A 52 6.14 -13.05 11.70
C LEU A 52 5.54 -11.63 11.59
N MET A 53 6.34 -10.58 11.74
CA MET A 53 5.88 -9.21 11.54
C MET A 53 5.37 -9.00 10.11
N ALA A 54 6.10 -9.42 9.08
CA ALA A 54 5.65 -9.30 7.70
C ALA A 54 4.32 -10.05 7.46
N ARG A 55 4.16 -11.23 8.05
CA ARG A 55 2.95 -12.05 7.89
C ARG A 55 1.73 -11.53 8.66
N PHE A 56 1.93 -10.99 9.86
CA PHE A 56 0.86 -10.59 10.78
C PHE A 56 0.64 -9.07 10.85
N SER A 57 1.51 -8.26 10.25
CA SER A 57 1.39 -6.79 10.17
C SER A 57 0.05 -6.33 9.59
N TRP A 58 -0.53 -7.12 8.67
CA TRP A 58 -1.80 -6.82 8.02
C TRP A 58 -3.01 -6.91 8.97
N SER A 59 -2.87 -7.47 10.18
CA SER A 59 -3.97 -7.62 11.13
C SER A 59 -3.71 -6.99 12.50
N THR A 60 -2.54 -6.38 12.72
CA THR A 60 -2.21 -5.74 14.01
C THR A 60 -2.53 -4.23 13.95
N PRO A 61 -3.50 -3.73 14.75
CA PRO A 61 -3.91 -2.33 14.71
C PRO A 61 -2.74 -1.35 14.88
N LEU A 62 -1.79 -1.64 15.79
CA LEU A 62 -0.64 -0.78 16.06
C LEU A 62 0.29 -0.57 14.86
N ILE A 63 0.50 -1.60 14.03
CA ILE A 63 1.40 -1.50 12.86
C ILE A 63 0.74 -0.70 11.75
N GLN A 64 -0.57 -0.89 11.55
CA GLN A 64 -1.34 -0.13 10.55
C GLN A 64 -1.44 1.35 10.90
N ASP A 65 -1.64 1.68 12.18
CA ASP A 65 -1.70 3.08 12.61
C ASP A 65 -0.35 3.78 12.46
N ALA A 66 0.75 3.07 12.77
CA ALA A 66 2.09 3.58 12.54
C ALA A 66 2.39 3.80 11.04
N GLU A 67 1.96 2.87 10.18
CA GLU A 67 2.08 2.99 8.74
C GLU A 67 1.28 4.20 8.20
N ARG A 68 0.02 4.35 8.62
CA ARG A 68 -0.82 5.51 8.25
C ARG A 68 -0.21 6.82 8.72
N ALA A 69 0.23 6.89 9.97
CA ALA A 69 0.88 8.09 10.49
C ALA A 69 2.16 8.44 9.71
N LEU A 70 2.96 7.44 9.34
CA LEU A 70 4.16 7.64 8.52
C LEU A 70 3.80 8.07 7.09
N TYR A 71 2.74 7.51 6.53
CA TYR A 71 2.22 7.89 5.22
C TYR A 71 1.74 9.35 5.21
N ASP A 72 0.97 9.76 6.21
CA ASP A 72 0.45 11.13 6.34
C ASP A 72 1.58 12.14 6.57
N MET A 73 2.58 11.78 7.38
CA MET A 73 3.80 12.58 7.54
C MET A 73 4.56 12.72 6.22
N ARG A 74 4.74 11.61 5.49
CA ARG A 74 5.40 11.64 4.18
C ARG A 74 4.64 12.52 3.20
N ALA A 75 3.32 12.37 3.14
CA ALA A 75 2.48 13.16 2.25
C ALA A 75 2.53 14.64 2.61
N SER A 76 2.40 15.00 3.88
CA SER A 76 2.43 16.40 4.31
C SER A 76 3.79 17.09 4.11
N VAL A 77 4.90 16.38 4.35
CA VAL A 77 6.24 16.97 4.26
C VAL A 77 6.76 17.02 2.82
N PHE A 78 6.48 15.99 2.03
CA PHE A 78 7.04 15.84 0.68
C PHE A 78 6.04 16.11 -0.45
N ALA A 79 4.78 16.44 -0.14
CA ALA A 79 3.87 16.90 -1.18
C ALA A 79 4.43 18.19 -1.81
N PRO A 80 4.49 18.26 -3.15
CA PRO A 80 4.82 19.50 -3.82
C PRO A 80 3.75 20.53 -3.44
N VAL A 81 4.18 21.63 -2.84
CA VAL A 81 3.29 22.77 -2.56
C VAL A 81 2.92 23.37 -3.90
N VAL A 82 1.70 23.07 -4.36
CA VAL A 82 1.16 23.70 -5.56
C VAL A 82 0.79 25.13 -5.18
N GLU A 83 1.16 26.09 -6.02
CA GLU A 83 0.77 27.47 -5.84
C GLU A 83 -0.75 27.57 -5.83
N LYS A 84 -1.30 28.24 -4.81
CA LYS A 84 -2.74 28.45 -4.73
C LYS A 84 -3.10 29.51 -5.77
N GLU A 85 -4.06 29.18 -6.61
CA GLU A 85 -4.59 30.11 -7.60
C GLU A 85 -5.66 30.99 -6.93
N ASP A 86 -5.37 32.28 -6.76
CA ASP A 86 -6.24 33.24 -6.06
C ASP A 86 -7.61 33.43 -6.74
N ARG A 87 -7.74 33.01 -8.00
CA ARG A 87 -9.00 33.06 -8.75
C ARG A 87 -9.96 31.91 -8.42
N ILE A 88 -9.52 30.90 -7.65
CA ILE A 88 -10.34 29.74 -7.30
C ILE A 88 -10.84 29.90 -5.87
N VAL A 89 -12.17 29.93 -5.71
CA VAL A 89 -12.84 29.94 -4.41
C VAL A 89 -13.54 28.61 -4.20
N MET A 90 -13.22 27.93 -3.09
CA MET A 90 -13.87 26.69 -2.71
C MET A 90 -14.92 26.96 -1.63
N ILE A 91 -16.18 26.69 -1.95
CA ILE A 91 -17.30 26.77 -1.01
C ILE A 91 -17.63 25.36 -0.58
N VAL A 92 -17.31 25.01 0.67
CA VAL A 92 -17.43 23.65 1.19
C VAL A 92 -18.65 23.56 2.10
N TYR A 93 -19.52 22.59 1.82
CA TYR A 93 -20.57 22.18 2.74
C TYR A 93 -19.94 21.31 3.84
N ASN A 94 -19.81 21.85 5.05
CA ASN A 94 -19.08 21.19 6.14
C ASN A 94 -20.02 20.78 7.29
N GLU A 95 -19.47 20.14 8.33
CA GLU A 95 -20.24 19.68 9.49
C GLU A 95 -20.99 20.80 10.21
N ASP A 96 -20.47 22.03 10.19
CA ASP A 96 -21.16 23.16 10.82
C ASP A 96 -22.35 23.61 9.97
N THR A 97 -22.24 23.58 8.64
CA THR A 97 -23.38 23.75 7.74
C THR A 97 -24.42 22.65 7.97
N LEU A 98 -24.02 21.38 8.04
CA LEU A 98 -24.94 20.25 8.27
C LEU A 98 -25.68 20.34 9.62
N LYS A 99 -25.03 20.87 10.66
CA LYS A 99 -25.68 21.11 11.97
C LYS A 99 -26.77 22.18 11.88
N LEU A 100 -26.52 23.26 11.13
CA LEU A 100 -27.49 24.34 10.95
C LEU A 100 -28.72 23.88 10.18
N THR A 101 -28.54 22.96 9.24
CA THR A 101 -29.61 22.46 8.38
C THR A 101 -30.33 21.26 8.97
N GLY A 102 -29.77 20.64 10.01
CA GLY A 102 -30.34 19.48 10.70
C GLY A 102 -30.40 18.20 9.83
N GLN A 103 -30.02 18.30 8.56
CA GLN A 103 -30.03 17.23 7.59
C GLN A 103 -28.59 16.98 7.11
N ARG A 104 -28.09 15.77 7.36
CA ARG A 104 -26.73 15.35 7.00
C ARG A 104 -26.66 14.69 5.62
N SER A 105 -27.72 13.98 5.27
CA SER A 105 -27.88 13.32 3.98
C SER A 105 -29.37 13.06 3.76
N PRO A 106 -29.89 13.30 2.54
CA PRO A 106 -29.21 13.97 1.44
C PRO A 106 -29.01 15.48 1.68
N VAL A 107 -28.21 16.14 0.85
CA VAL A 107 -28.04 17.61 0.91
C VAL A 107 -29.37 18.29 0.57
N ASP A 108 -29.78 19.27 1.37
CA ASP A 108 -30.98 20.06 1.13
C ASP A 108 -30.89 20.83 -0.21
N ARG A 109 -31.81 20.51 -1.14
CA ARG A 109 -31.85 21.10 -2.49
C ARG A 109 -32.12 22.60 -2.46
N THR A 110 -32.86 23.09 -1.47
CA THR A 110 -33.16 24.53 -1.31
C THR A 110 -31.88 25.29 -1.00
N ILE A 111 -31.04 24.74 -0.13
CA ILE A 111 -29.78 25.35 0.26
C ILE A 111 -28.77 25.27 -0.88
N LEU A 112 -28.74 24.15 -1.59
CA LEU A 112 -27.92 24.01 -2.80
C LEU A 112 -28.34 25.05 -3.87
N ALA A 113 -29.64 25.20 -4.14
CA ALA A 113 -30.16 26.17 -5.10
C ALA A 113 -29.82 27.61 -4.69
N GLN A 114 -30.03 27.99 -3.43
CA GLN A 114 -29.68 29.33 -2.92
C GLN A 114 -28.18 29.60 -2.99
N ALA A 115 -27.34 28.59 -2.70
CA ALA A 115 -25.89 28.71 -2.84
C ALA A 115 -25.50 28.94 -4.30
N LEU A 116 -26.07 28.17 -5.23
CA LEU A 116 -25.84 28.34 -6.67
C LEU A 116 -26.29 29.70 -7.18
N GLU A 117 -27.47 30.19 -6.80
CA GLU A 117 -27.94 31.54 -7.15
C GLU A 117 -27.03 32.64 -6.59
N THR A 118 -26.49 32.44 -5.39
CA THR A 118 -25.58 33.41 -4.76
C THR A 118 -24.23 33.42 -5.47
N ILE A 119 -23.73 32.25 -5.87
CA ILE A 119 -22.51 32.12 -6.67
C ILE A 119 -22.71 32.75 -8.06
N ASP A 120 -23.84 32.50 -8.71
CA ASP A 120 -24.14 33.03 -10.04
C ASP A 120 -24.17 34.57 -10.06
N LYS A 121 -24.71 35.20 -9.00
CA LYS A 121 -24.68 36.67 -8.81
C LYS A 121 -23.28 37.25 -8.71
N ALA A 122 -22.28 36.45 -8.37
CA ALA A 122 -20.88 36.88 -8.34
C ALA A 122 -20.20 36.81 -9.72
N GLU A 123 -20.95 36.40 -10.77
CA GLU A 123 -20.50 36.29 -12.16
C GLU A 123 -19.16 35.53 -12.31
N PRO A 124 -19.04 34.29 -11.80
CA PRO A 124 -17.82 33.52 -11.92
C PRO A 124 -17.53 33.22 -13.40
N LYS A 125 -16.26 33.24 -13.78
CA LYS A 125 -15.84 32.89 -15.15
C LYS A 125 -16.28 31.47 -15.56
N SER A 126 -16.33 30.56 -14.60
CA SER A 126 -16.79 29.18 -14.77
C SER A 126 -17.15 28.59 -13.41
N SER A 127 -18.20 27.76 -13.35
CA SER A 127 -18.57 26.99 -12.17
C SER A 127 -18.41 25.49 -12.46
N GLY A 128 -17.67 24.79 -11.60
CA GLY A 128 -17.54 23.34 -11.62
C GLY A 128 -18.26 22.75 -10.41
N ILE A 129 -19.18 21.83 -10.65
CA ILE A 129 -20.01 21.21 -9.61
C ILE A 129 -19.66 19.72 -9.56
N ASP A 130 -19.17 19.25 -8.41
CA ASP A 130 -18.87 17.84 -8.15
C ASP A 130 -19.93 17.29 -7.18
N ILE A 131 -20.86 16.47 -7.71
CA ILE A 131 -21.94 15.85 -6.94
C ILE A 131 -21.84 14.35 -7.07
N LEU A 132 -21.78 13.67 -5.92
CA LEU A 132 -21.91 12.22 -5.83
C LEU A 132 -23.37 11.84 -5.56
N PHE A 133 -24.00 11.14 -6.51
CA PHE A 133 -25.32 10.53 -6.32
C PHE A 133 -25.15 9.07 -5.91
N ASP A 134 -25.47 8.75 -4.65
CA ASP A 134 -25.26 7.40 -4.10
C ASP A 134 -26.56 6.57 -4.06
N MET A 135 -27.73 7.20 -3.91
CA MET A 135 -29.03 6.49 -3.79
C MET A 135 -30.19 7.31 -4.39
N PRO A 136 -31.20 6.65 -5.00
CA PRO A 136 -32.44 7.31 -5.42
C PRO A 136 -33.21 7.86 -4.20
N GLN A 137 -33.86 9.02 -4.37
CA GLN A 137 -34.57 9.74 -3.30
C GLN A 137 -36.08 9.73 -3.51
N ASP A 138 -36.83 9.83 -2.41
CA ASP A 138 -38.28 10.00 -2.45
C ASP A 138 -38.70 11.33 -3.11
N ASP A 139 -37.80 12.33 -3.10
CA ASP A 139 -37.98 13.66 -3.73
C ASP A 139 -37.54 13.69 -5.22
N ASP A 140 -37.33 12.54 -5.87
CA ASP A 140 -37.02 12.43 -7.32
C ASP A 140 -38.27 12.50 -8.22
N ALA A 141 -39.32 13.17 -7.76
CA ALA A 141 -40.51 13.46 -8.54
C ALA A 141 -40.86 14.95 -8.46
N LEU A 142 -40.42 15.71 -9.47
CA LEU A 142 -41.21 16.64 -10.29
C LEU A 142 -40.51 16.89 -11.63
#